data_AF-A0A955YW06-F1
#
_entry.id   AF-A0A955YW06-F1
#
_cell.length_a   1.000
_cell.length_b   1.000
_cell.length_c   1.000
_cell.angle_alpha   90.00
_cell.angle_beta   90.00
_cell.angle_gamma   90.00
#
_symmetry.space_group_name_H-M   'P 1'
#
loop_
_entity.id
_entity.type
_entity.pdbx_description
1 polymer ?
#
loop_
_entity_poly.entity_id
_entity_poly.type
_entity_poly.pdbx_seq_one_letter_code
_entity_poly.pdbx_strand_id
1 'polypeptide(L)'
;MKAVHVRYALYGLVFGFILSRIGFSDFGEVHKMFTFADLRLFLTFCTGVGLSFVGFMTLTRMSEIPRRAFNPGNIMGGVLFGAGWALTGACPSILLVQLGEGQLAGLATLAGALAGMVVYPSIHRRFFRWPLGSCAA
;
A
#
# COMPACT_ATOMS: atom_id res chain seq x y z
N MET A 1 10.41 13.50 -22.22
CA MET A 1 9.65 12.58 -21.33
C MET A 1 8.39 12.14 -22.08
N LYS A 2 8.13 10.83 -22.22
CA LYS A 2 6.99 10.32 -23.00
C LYS A 2 5.67 10.80 -22.36
N ALA A 3 4.68 11.20 -23.16
CA ALA A 3 3.36 11.68 -22.70
C ALA A 3 2.67 10.75 -21.67
N VAL A 4 3.00 9.46 -21.71
CA VAL A 4 2.57 8.44 -20.76
C VAL A 4 3.01 8.73 -19.32
N HIS A 5 4.22 9.25 -19.10
CA HIS A 5 4.73 9.54 -17.74
C HIS A 5 4.03 10.74 -17.11
N VAL A 6 3.66 11.73 -17.94
CA VAL A 6 2.90 12.90 -17.49
C VAL A 6 1.50 12.49 -17.02
N ARG A 7 0.85 11.55 -17.73
CA ARG A 7 -0.45 11.01 -17.31
C ARG A 7 -0.37 10.32 -15.95
N TYR A 8 0.65 9.49 -15.72
CA TYR A 8 0.83 8.82 -14.42
C TYR A 8 1.15 9.79 -13.28
N ALA A 9 1.99 10.81 -13.53
CA ALA A 9 2.26 11.85 -12.56
C ALA A 9 0.98 12.62 -12.19
N LEU A 10 0.12 12.90 -13.17
CA LEU A 10 -1.15 13.60 -12.95
C LEU A 10 -2.13 12.77 -12.11
N TYR A 11 -2.27 11.47 -12.39
CA TYR A 11 -3.08 10.57 -11.56
C TYR A 11 -2.54 10.46 -10.12
N GLY A 12 -1.22 10.38 -9.96
CA GLY A 12 -0.58 10.36 -8.64
C GLY A 12 -0.81 11.65 -7.84
N LEU A 13 -0.72 12.81 -8.50
CA LEU A 13 -0.95 14.11 -7.88
C LEU A 13 -2.43 14.28 -7.47
N VAL A 14 -3.37 13.90 -8.34
CA VAL A 14 -4.80 13.92 -8.02
C VAL A 14 -5.11 12.99 -6.85
N PHE A 15 -4.56 11.77 -6.85
CA PHE A 15 -4.76 10.83 -5.76
C PHE A 15 -4.19 11.34 -4.43
N GLY A 16 -2.97 11.89 -4.43
CA GLY A 16 -2.35 12.50 -3.25
C GLY A 16 -3.13 13.70 -2.72
N PHE A 17 -3.63 14.56 -3.61
CA PHE A 17 -4.46 15.71 -3.24
C PHE A 17 -5.78 15.29 -2.58
N ILE A 18 -6.45 14.27 -3.13
CA ILE A 18 -7.67 13.70 -2.54
C ILE A 18 -7.37 13.15 -1.14
N LEU A 19 -6.28 12.39 -0.97
CA LEU A 19 -5.91 11.82 0.32
C LEU A 19 -5.59 12.89 1.38
N SER A 20 -4.86 13.94 1.01
CA SER A 20 -4.59 15.08 1.90
C SER A 20 -5.90 15.76 2.35
N ARG A 21 -6.85 15.95 1.42
CA ARG A 21 -8.16 16.56 1.74
C ARG A 21 -9.07 15.70 2.61
N ILE A 22 -8.83 14.39 2.67
CA ILE A 22 -9.59 13.46 3.51
C ILE A 22 -9.04 13.39 4.95
N GLY A 23 -7.84 13.94 5.22
CA GLY A 23 -7.24 13.94 6.56
C GLY A 23 -6.42 12.69 6.92
N PHE A 24 -6.28 11.75 5.97
CA PHE A 24 -5.53 10.48 6.16
C PHE A 24 -4.04 10.65 6.51
N SER A 25 -3.50 11.87 6.51
CA SER A 25 -2.12 12.18 6.87
C SER A 25 -1.85 12.17 8.38
N ASP A 26 -2.88 12.21 9.23
CA ASP A 26 -2.71 12.32 10.67
C ASP A 26 -2.88 10.97 11.41
N PHE A 27 -1.91 10.64 12.28
CA PHE A 27 -1.90 9.38 13.03
C PHE A 27 -3.11 9.25 13.96
N GLY A 28 -3.62 10.38 14.46
CA GLY A 28 -4.77 10.42 15.36
C GLY A 28 -6.10 10.03 14.69
N GLU A 29 -6.29 10.29 13.40
CA GLU A 29 -7.50 9.90 12.68
C GLU A 29 -7.51 8.42 12.32
N VAL A 30 -6.37 7.85 11.94
CA VAL A 30 -6.24 6.41 11.68
C VAL A 30 -6.51 5.60 12.95
N HIS A 31 -6.05 6.08 14.11
CA HIS A 31 -6.33 5.40 15.38
C HIS A 31 -7.83 5.44 15.72
N LYS A 32 -8.52 6.57 15.46
CA LYS A 32 -9.97 6.71 15.66
C LYS A 32 -10.80 5.82 14.73
N MET A 33 -10.28 5.46 13.54
CA MET A 33 -10.89 4.42 12.70
C MET A 33 -10.88 3.05 13.38
N PHE A 34 -9.79 2.67 14.06
CA PHE A 34 -9.70 1.38 14.76
C PHE A 34 -10.57 1.32 16.00
N THR A 35 -10.76 2.46 16.68
CA THR A 35 -11.66 2.56 17.83
C THR A 35 -13.14 2.69 17.44
N PHE A 36 -13.48 2.59 16.14
CA PHE A 36 -14.86 2.73 15.60
C PHE A 36 -15.56 4.05 15.96
N ALA A 37 -14.80 5.10 16.26
CA ALA A 37 -15.37 6.41 16.60
C ALA A 37 -15.92 7.15 15.36
N ASP A 38 -15.31 6.91 14.19
CA ASP A 38 -15.70 7.54 12.92
C ASP A 38 -16.01 6.48 11.84
N LEU A 39 -17.31 6.19 11.66
CA LEU A 39 -17.78 5.26 10.64
C LEU A 39 -17.54 5.78 9.21
N ARG A 40 -17.42 7.09 9.04
CA ARG A 40 -17.30 7.74 7.73
C ARG A 40 -16.03 7.32 6.98
N LEU A 41 -14.91 7.32 7.69
CA LEU A 41 -13.61 6.99 7.11
C LEU A 41 -13.50 5.48 6.85
N PHE A 42 -14.08 4.65 7.74
CA PHE A 42 -14.18 3.20 7.57
C PHE A 42 -15.02 2.80 6.34
N LEU A 43 -16.21 3.40 6.17
CA LEU A 43 -17.08 3.18 5.01
C LEU A 43 -16.39 3.61 3.70
N THR A 44 -15.61 4.69 3.72
CA THR A 44 -14.85 5.15 2.54
C THR A 44 -13.75 4.15 2.15
N PHE A 45 -13.06 3.58 3.13
CA PHE A 45 -12.07 2.53 2.88
C PHE A 45 -12.72 1.23 2.37
N CYS A 46 -13.81 0.78 3.00
CA CYS A 46 -14.55 -0.42 2.58
C CYS A 46 -15.12 -0.28 1.16
N THR A 47 -15.67 0.88 0.81
CA THR A 47 -16.18 1.15 -0.55
C THR A 47 -15.04 1.17 -1.57
N GLY A 48 -13.89 1.76 -1.24
CA GLY A 48 -12.71 1.73 -2.11
C GLY A 48 -12.19 0.31 -2.36
N VAL A 49 -12.11 -0.52 -1.31
CA VAL A 49 -11.73 -1.94 -1.43
C VAL A 49 -12.77 -2.72 -2.24
N GLY A 50 -14.06 -2.48 -1.99
CA GLY A 50 -15.16 -3.11 -2.73
C GLY A 50 -15.15 -2.75 -4.22
N LEU A 51 -14.99 -1.47 -4.56
CA LEU A 51 -14.84 -0.99 -5.93
C LEU A 51 -13.62 -1.61 -6.62
N SER A 52 -12.49 -1.72 -5.90
CA SER A 52 -11.27 -2.34 -6.42
C SER A 52 -11.48 -3.83 -6.71
N PHE A 53 -12.19 -4.54 -5.83
CA PHE A 53 -12.54 -5.94 -6.00
C PHE A 53 -13.44 -6.16 -7.21
N VAL A 54 -14.52 -5.38 -7.34
CA VAL A 54 -15.43 -5.44 -8.49
C VAL A 54 -14.71 -5.06 -9.79
N GLY A 55 -13.86 -4.05 -9.75
CA GLY A 55 -13.03 -3.62 -10.87
C GLY A 55 -12.10 -4.73 -11.34
N PHE A 56 -11.40 -5.39 -10.41
CA PHE A 56 -10.53 -6.53 -10.73
C PHE A 56 -11.33 -7.70 -11.31
N MET A 57 -12.50 -8.00 -10.76
CA MET A 57 -13.40 -9.06 -11.25
C MET A 57 -13.88 -8.82 -12.67
N THR A 58 -14.22 -7.57 -12.98
CA THR A 58 -14.63 -7.16 -14.33
C THR A 58 -13.45 -7.25 -15.30
N LEU A 59 -12.26 -6.87 -14.86
CA LEU A 59 -11.05 -6.90 -15.68
C LEU A 59 -10.57 -8.33 -15.97
N THR A 60 -10.71 -9.25 -15.01
CA THR A 60 -10.47 -10.69 -15.23
C THR A 60 -11.42 -11.32 -16.24
N ARG A 61 -12.56 -10.68 -16.55
CA ARG A 61 -13.52 -11.15 -17.54
C ARG A 61 -13.21 -10.68 -18.96
N MET A 62 -12.43 -9.59 -19.11
CA MET A 62 -12.10 -8.98 -20.40
C MET A 62 -10.64 -9.23 -20.84
N SER A 63 -9.74 -9.52 -19.91
CA SER A 63 -8.33 -9.85 -20.19
C SER A 63 -7.89 -11.13 -19.48
N GLU A 64 -7.08 -11.95 -20.16
CA GLU A 64 -6.31 -13.02 -19.54
C GLU A 64 -5.20 -12.41 -18.67
N ILE A 65 -5.55 -12.09 -17.43
CA ILE A 65 -4.57 -11.67 -16.43
C ILE A 65 -3.77 -12.93 -16.04
N PRO A 66 -2.44 -12.96 -16.20
CA PRO A 66 -1.63 -14.10 -15.79
C PRO A 66 -1.85 -14.33 -14.30
N ARG A 67 -2.36 -15.52 -13.95
CA ARG A 67 -2.58 -15.90 -12.56
C ARG A 67 -1.22 -15.99 -11.88
N ARG A 68 -0.97 -15.08 -10.94
CA ARG A 68 0.19 -15.18 -10.04
C ARG A 68 0.08 -16.46 -9.22
N ALA A 69 1.10 -17.32 -9.33
CA ALA A 69 1.19 -18.53 -8.52
C ALA A 69 1.25 -18.14 -7.03
N PHE A 70 0.43 -18.79 -6.23
CA PHE A 70 0.32 -18.54 -4.80
C PHE A 70 1.54 -19.16 -4.10
N ASN A 71 2.50 -18.32 -3.72
CA ASN A 71 3.68 -18.75 -2.99
C ASN A 71 3.46 -18.61 -1.47
N PRO A 72 3.96 -19.53 -0.64
CA PRO A 72 3.87 -19.43 0.82
C PRO A 72 4.54 -18.15 1.36
N GLY A 73 5.53 -17.61 0.62
CA GLY A 73 6.14 -16.31 0.91
C GLY A 73 5.17 -15.13 0.88
N ASN A 74 4.08 -15.21 0.10
CA ASN A 74 3.09 -14.13 0.03
C ASN A 74 2.27 -14.04 1.32
N ILE A 75 2.02 -15.17 1.98
CA ILE A 75 1.26 -15.21 3.25
C ILE A 75 2.10 -14.58 4.35
N MET A 76 3.36 -15.04 4.50
CA MET A 76 4.27 -14.50 5.52
C MET A 76 4.54 -13.01 5.29
N GLY A 77 4.76 -12.60 4.04
CA GLY A 77 4.92 -11.19 3.66
C GLY A 77 3.68 -10.35 3.93
N GLY A 78 2.49 -10.88 3.64
CA GLY A 78 1.21 -10.21 3.92
C GLY A 78 0.98 -9.99 5.42
N VAL A 79 1.30 -10.98 6.25
CA VAL A 79 1.19 -10.84 7.72
C VAL A 79 2.18 -9.81 8.26
N LEU A 80 3.44 -9.85 7.83
CA LEU A 80 4.46 -8.87 8.21
C LEU A 80 4.08 -7.45 7.78
N PHE A 81 3.56 -7.30 6.55
CA PHE A 81 3.12 -6.01 6.04
C PHE A 81 1.90 -5.48 6.79
N GLY A 82 0.91 -6.34 7.07
CA GLY A 82 -0.27 -5.98 7.86
C GLY A 82 0.09 -5.58 9.30
N ALA A 83 0.99 -6.33 9.94
CA ALA A 83 1.50 -6.00 11.27
C ALA A 83 2.25 -4.66 11.29
N GLY A 84 3.10 -4.40 10.29
CA GLY A 84 3.78 -3.12 10.14
C GLY A 84 2.81 -1.96 9.98
N TRP A 85 1.78 -2.13 9.15
CA TRP A 85 0.73 -1.14 8.98
C TRP A 85 -0.05 -0.89 10.29
N ALA A 86 -0.37 -1.93 11.07
CA ALA A 86 -1.06 -1.78 12.36
C ALA A 86 -0.22 -1.04 13.42
N LEU A 87 1.10 -1.24 13.42
CA LEU A 87 2.02 -0.57 14.33
C LEU A 87 2.27 0.88 13.96
N THR A 88 2.30 1.18 12.66
CA THR A 88 2.71 2.50 12.14
C THR A 88 1.54 3.34 11.65
N GLY A 89 0.33 2.81 11.52
CA GLY A 89 -0.83 3.52 11.00
C GLY A 89 -0.65 4.11 9.59
N ALA A 90 0.43 3.75 8.88
CA ALA A 90 0.83 4.35 7.62
C ALA A 90 0.97 3.27 6.55
N CYS A 91 0.35 3.50 5.39
CA CYS A 91 0.55 2.67 4.20
C CYS A 91 1.52 3.37 3.24
N PRO A 92 2.11 2.66 2.25
CA PRO A 92 3.04 3.25 1.28
C PRO A 92 2.54 4.51 0.58
N SER A 93 1.22 4.66 0.42
CA SER A 93 0.64 5.87 -0.16
C SER A 93 0.57 7.04 0.82
N ILE A 94 0.16 6.80 2.07
CA ILE A 94 0.10 7.84 3.12
C ILE A 94 1.51 8.35 3.45
N LEU A 95 2.53 7.50 3.36
CA LEU A 95 3.92 7.89 3.55
C LEU A 95 4.36 8.97 2.54
N LEU A 96 3.99 8.81 1.27
CA LEU A 96 4.30 9.79 0.23
C LEU A 96 3.53 11.10 0.41
N VAL A 97 2.29 11.04 0.89
CA VAL A 97 1.47 12.23 1.17
C VAL A 97 1.99 12.97 2.40
N GLN A 98 2.35 12.28 3.49
CA GLN A 98 2.93 12.91 4.68
C GLN A 98 4.26 13.60 4.40
N LEU A 99 5.09 13.04 3.51
CA LEU A 99 6.32 13.69 3.05
C LEU A 99 6.02 14.95 2.25
N GLY A 100 4.95 14.96 1.46
CA GLY A 100 4.49 16.15 0.73
C GLY A 100 3.96 17.26 1.64
N GLU A 101 3.33 16.90 2.77
CA GLU A 101 2.83 17.82 3.80
C GLU A 101 3.93 18.28 4.78
N GLY A 102 5.15 17.74 4.70
CA GLY A 102 6.27 18.13 5.55
C GLY A 102 6.23 17.55 6.97
N GLN A 103 5.45 16.49 7.21
CA GLN A 103 5.29 15.90 8.54
C GLN A 103 6.50 15.01 8.90
N LEU A 104 7.25 15.40 9.94
CA LEU A 104 8.47 14.72 10.41
C LEU A 104 8.25 13.23 10.75
N ALA A 105 7.04 12.86 11.17
CA ALA A 105 6.67 11.47 11.48
C ALA A 105 6.70 10.55 10.25
N GLY A 106 6.36 11.08 9.06
CA GLY A 106 6.43 10.36 7.79
C GLY A 106 7.86 10.01 7.37
N LEU A 107 8.84 10.84 7.77
CA LEU A 107 10.26 10.64 7.45
C LEU A 107 10.86 9.46 8.22
N ALA A 108 10.49 9.31 9.50
CA ALA A 108 10.92 8.18 10.33
C ALA A 108 10.34 6.84 9.83
N THR A 109 9.07 6.82 9.46
CA THR A 109 8.43 5.61 8.90
C THR A 109 8.92 5.29 7.50
N LEU A 110 9.20 6.29 6.66
CA LEU A 110 9.84 6.09 5.36
C LEU A 110 11.23 5.48 5.51
N ALA A 111 12.04 5.99 6.43
CA ALA A 111 13.37 5.46 6.71
C ALA A 111 13.30 3.99 7.16
N GLY A 112 12.34 3.65 8.05
CA GLY A 112 12.08 2.27 8.46
C GLY A 112 11.63 1.37 7.30
N ALA A 113 10.74 1.86 6.44
CA ALA A 113 10.26 1.11 5.27
C ALA A 113 11.38 0.87 4.24
N LEU A 114 12.20 1.88 3.96
CA LEU A 114 13.35 1.78 3.05
C LEU A 114 14.41 0.82 3.61
N ALA A 115 14.74 0.94 4.90
CA ALA A 115 15.64 0.01 5.58
C ALA A 115 15.10 -1.43 5.50
N GLY A 116 13.81 -1.62 5.74
CA GLY A 116 13.13 -2.90 5.57
C GLY A 116 13.25 -3.46 4.15
N MET A 117 13.02 -2.64 3.12
CA MET A 117 13.14 -3.06 1.71
C MET A 117 14.57 -3.43 1.30
N VAL A 118 15.58 -2.79 1.87
CA VAL A 118 16.99 -3.10 1.57
C VAL A 118 17.47 -4.35 2.32
N VAL A 119 17.05 -4.51 3.57
CA VAL A 119 17.48 -5.60 4.43
C VAL A 119 16.73 -6.90 4.11
N TYR A 120 15.44 -6.83 3.78
CA TYR A 120 14.59 -8.00 3.53
C TYR A 120 15.13 -8.93 2.42
N PRO A 121 15.57 -8.45 1.23
CA PRO A 121 16.14 -9.30 0.18
C PRO A 121 17.40 -10.04 0.64
N SER A 122 18.23 -9.38 1.47
CA SER A 122 19.48 -9.94 2.00
C SER A 122 19.21 -11.03 3.03
N ILE A 123 18.23 -10.80 3.92
CA ILE A 123 17.76 -11.80 4.90
C ILE A 123 17.04 -12.96 4.19
N HIS A 124 16.20 -12.66 3.19
CA HIS A 124 15.47 -13.66 2.43
C HIS A 124 16.43 -14.62 1.73
N ARG A 125 17.46 -14.11 1.01
CA ARG A 125 18.49 -14.96 0.40
C ARG A 125 19.21 -15.88 1.41
N ARG A 126 19.37 -15.43 2.65
CA ARG A 126 20.12 -16.14 3.69
C ARG A 126 19.27 -17.14 4.47
N PHE A 127 18.00 -16.85 4.70
CA PHE A 127 17.12 -17.65 5.58
C PHE A 127 15.94 -18.30 4.84
N PHE A 128 15.26 -17.57 3.96
CA PHE A 128 14.08 -18.04 3.24
C PHE A 128 14.40 -18.28 1.76
N ARG A 129 14.88 -19.48 1.42
CA ARG A 129 15.06 -19.94 0.02
C ARG A 129 13.73 -20.29 -0.68
N TRP A 130 12.66 -19.56 -0.40
CA TRP A 130 11.38 -19.83 -1.06
C TRP A 130 11.45 -19.45 -2.53
N PRO A 131 10.79 -20.21 -3.42
CA PRO A 131 10.73 -19.87 -4.84
C PRO A 131 10.09 -18.49 -5.01
N LEU A 132 10.89 -17.58 -5.55
CA LEU A 132 10.58 -16.17 -5.83
C LEU A 132 9.71 -16.04 -7.09
N GLY A 133 9.50 -17.17 -7.79
CA GLY A 133 8.78 -17.26 -9.04
C GLY A 133 7.28 -17.24 -8.82
N SER A 134 6.69 -16.06 -8.66
CA SER A 134 5.28 -15.85 -9.00
C SER A 134 5.12 -15.40 -10.47
N CYS A 135 6.24 -15.17 -11.17
CA CYS A 135 6.32 -14.78 -12.59
C CYS A 135 7.10 -15.80 -13.47
N ALA A 136 7.32 -17.02 -12.99
CA ALA A 136 7.89 -18.10 -13.79
C ALA A 136 6.78 -19.13 -14.08
N ALA A 137 5.86 -18.74 -14.95
CA ALA A 137 4.96 -19.63 -15.68
C ALA A 137 4.61 -18.93 -16.99
#